data_AF-A0A959RM80-F1
#
_entry.id   AF-A0A959RM80-F1
#
_cell.length_a   1.000
_cell.length_b   1.000
_cell.length_c   1.000
_cell.angle_alpha   90.00
_cell.angle_beta   90.00
_cell.angle_gamma   90.00
#
_symmetry.space_group_name_H-M   'P 1'
#
loop_
_entity.id
_entity.type
_entity.pdbx_description
1 polymer ?
#
loop_
_entity_poly.entity_id
_entity_poly.type
_entity_poly.pdbx_seq_one_letter_code
_entity_poly.pdbx_strand_id
1 'polypeptide(L)'
;MNVNILKELNDQQREAVEFNTAPNMIVAGAGSGKTRVLTYKIAYLIDQGLEPSSILALTFTNKAAKEMKDRIIELVGKKANEIWMGTFHSIFARILRIEASKIGYESNFSIYDREDSVSLVNSCLQSLNISIDSLNASSIQH
;
A
#
# COMPACT_ATOMS: atom_id res chain seq x y z
N MET A 1 16.85 -18.02 -11.84
CA MET A 1 17.26 -16.86 -11.02
C MET A 1 17.83 -17.42 -9.72
N ASN A 2 18.50 -16.61 -8.89
CA ASN A 2 19.46 -17.08 -7.89
C ASN A 2 18.80 -17.82 -6.72
N VAL A 3 19.08 -19.12 -6.61
CA VAL A 3 18.78 -20.07 -5.50
C VAL A 3 19.46 -19.65 -4.16
N ASN A 4 19.92 -18.41 -4.02
CA ASN A 4 20.74 -17.95 -2.90
C ASN A 4 20.00 -17.06 -1.88
N ILE A 5 18.81 -16.54 -2.19
CA ILE A 5 18.09 -15.67 -1.24
C ILE A 5 17.63 -16.43 0.01
N LEU A 6 17.30 -17.72 -0.13
CA LEU A 6 16.81 -18.52 1.01
C LEU A 6 17.90 -18.83 2.04
N LYS A 7 19.19 -18.77 1.64
CA LYS A 7 20.31 -19.03 2.55
C LYS A 7 20.53 -17.92 3.57
N GLU A 8 19.97 -16.75 3.35
CA GLU A 8 20.08 -15.62 4.27
C GLU A 8 18.94 -15.57 5.31
N LEU A 9 18.06 -16.58 5.30
CA LEU A 9 16.91 -16.70 6.18
C LEU A 9 17.17 -17.79 7.22
N ASN A 10 16.66 -17.59 8.44
CA ASN A 10 16.53 -18.69 9.39
C ASN A 10 15.38 -19.62 9.00
N ASP A 11 15.27 -20.78 9.64
CA ASP A 11 14.29 -21.82 9.28
C ASP A 11 12.84 -21.29 9.28
N GLN A 12 12.44 -20.51 10.29
CA GLN A 12 11.09 -19.95 10.39
C GLN A 12 10.80 -18.91 9.30
N GLN A 13 11.77 -18.06 8.99
CA GLN A 13 11.65 -17.07 7.92
C GLN A 13 11.59 -17.76 6.55
N ARG A 14 12.40 -18.80 6.35
CA ARG A 14 12.40 -19.60 5.12
C ARG A 14 11.06 -20.30 4.94
N GLU A 15 10.54 -20.94 5.98
CA GLU A 15 9.22 -21.58 5.96
C GLU A 15 8.13 -20.58 5.56
N ALA A 16 8.12 -19.38 6.15
CA ALA A 16 7.18 -18.32 5.79
C ALA A 16 7.32 -17.85 4.33
N VAL A 17 8.56 -17.78 3.81
CA VAL A 17 8.85 -17.40 2.42
C VAL A 17 8.44 -18.49 1.43
N GLU A 18 8.66 -19.77 1.74
CA GLU A 18 8.35 -20.88 0.85
C GLU A 18 6.84 -21.24 0.84
N PHE A 19 6.11 -20.99 1.93
CA PHE A 19 4.70 -21.37 2.07
C PHE A 19 3.76 -20.67 1.07
N ASN A 20 3.22 -21.40 0.08
CA ASN A 20 2.44 -20.83 -1.04
C ASN A 20 1.09 -21.53 -1.33
N THR A 21 0.62 -22.43 -0.46
CA THR A 21 -0.52 -23.31 -0.76
C THR A 21 -1.86 -22.80 -0.24
N ALA A 22 -1.87 -21.83 0.67
CA ALA A 22 -3.08 -21.31 1.32
C ALA A 22 -2.84 -19.88 1.87
N PRO A 23 -3.88 -19.18 2.38
CA PRO A 23 -3.69 -17.93 3.12
C PRO A 23 -2.71 -18.10 4.28
N ASN A 24 -1.84 -17.12 4.50
CA ASN A 24 -0.80 -17.16 5.52
C ASN A 24 -0.82 -15.88 6.38
N MET A 25 -0.74 -16.05 7.70
CA MET A 25 -0.60 -14.95 8.65
C MET A 25 0.70 -15.10 9.44
N ILE A 26 1.59 -14.11 9.30
CA ILE A 26 2.88 -14.10 9.97
C ILE A 26 2.80 -13.19 11.19
N VAL A 27 2.81 -13.78 12.39
CA VAL A 27 2.88 -13.06 13.66
C VAL A 27 4.32 -12.97 14.11
N ALA A 28 4.83 -11.76 14.34
CA ALA A 28 6.26 -11.58 14.53
C ALA A 28 6.60 -10.36 15.41
N GLY A 29 7.46 -10.59 16.41
CA GLY A 29 7.90 -9.58 17.38
C GLY A 29 8.80 -8.49 16.79
N ALA A 30 9.12 -7.46 17.57
CA ALA A 30 10.09 -6.44 17.16
C ALA A 30 11.45 -7.10 16.83
N GLY A 31 12.13 -6.62 15.78
CA GLY A 31 13.45 -7.15 15.39
C GLY A 31 13.46 -8.52 14.69
N SER A 32 12.32 -9.22 14.58
CA SER A 32 12.26 -10.59 14.01
C SER A 32 12.45 -10.71 12.49
N GLY A 33 12.68 -9.59 11.79
CA GLY A 33 12.84 -9.58 10.34
C GLY A 33 11.55 -9.60 9.51
N LYS A 34 10.41 -9.14 10.05
CA LYS A 34 9.12 -9.03 9.33
C LYS A 34 9.25 -8.51 7.90
N THR A 35 9.88 -7.35 7.74
CA THR A 35 10.08 -6.71 6.44
C THR A 35 10.94 -7.58 5.52
N ARG A 36 11.97 -8.24 6.08
CA ARG A 36 12.83 -9.17 5.33
C ARG A 36 12.01 -10.34 4.77
N VAL A 37 11.17 -10.96 5.60
CA VAL A 37 10.30 -12.07 5.16
C VAL A 37 9.40 -11.62 4.02
N LEU A 38 8.75 -10.45 4.13
CA LEU A 38 7.87 -9.95 3.08
C LEU A 38 8.61 -9.64 1.76
N THR A 39 9.78 -9.02 1.80
CA THR A 39 10.54 -8.71 0.58
C THR A 39 11.09 -9.98 -0.08
N TYR A 40 11.55 -10.95 0.73
CA TYR A 40 12.04 -12.23 0.24
C TYR A 40 10.91 -13.08 -0.31
N LYS A 41 9.71 -12.99 0.28
CA LYS A 41 8.51 -13.65 -0.24
C LYS A 41 8.21 -13.21 -1.67
N ILE A 42 8.23 -11.90 -1.91
CA ILE A 42 7.98 -11.33 -3.24
C ILE A 42 9.07 -11.78 -4.22
N ALA A 43 10.34 -11.71 -3.83
CA ALA A 43 11.44 -12.17 -4.67
C ALA A 43 11.33 -13.67 -4.99
N TYR A 44 10.97 -14.49 -4.00
CA TYR A 44 10.74 -15.92 -4.16
C TYR A 44 9.59 -16.20 -5.12
N LEU A 45 8.45 -15.53 -5.00
CA LEU A 45 7.32 -15.70 -5.92
C LEU A 45 7.70 -15.38 -7.37
N ILE A 46 8.48 -14.30 -7.60
CA ILE A 46 8.97 -13.94 -8.93
C ILE A 46 9.95 -15.00 -9.47
N ASP A 47 10.82 -15.55 -8.62
CA ASP A 47 11.72 -16.64 -8.99
C ASP A 47 10.97 -17.94 -9.34
N GLN A 48 9.83 -18.19 -8.67
CA GLN A 48 8.90 -19.28 -9.00
C GLN A 48 8.07 -19.02 -10.28
N GLY A 49 8.31 -17.91 -10.99
CA GLY A 49 7.68 -17.60 -12.27
C GLY A 49 6.41 -16.76 -12.17
N LEU A 50 6.08 -16.21 -11.00
CA LEU A 50 4.95 -15.28 -10.87
C LEU A 50 5.30 -13.94 -11.53
N GLU A 51 4.43 -13.46 -12.40
CA GLU A 51 4.61 -12.17 -13.06
C GLU A 51 4.59 -11.03 -12.02
N PRO A 52 5.61 -10.15 -11.97
CA PRO A 52 5.69 -9.08 -10.97
C PRO A 52 4.44 -8.18 -10.93
N SER A 53 3.83 -7.94 -12.09
CA SER A 53 2.60 -7.15 -12.25
C SER A 53 1.36 -7.76 -11.58
N SER A 54 1.39 -9.05 -11.23
CA SER A 54 0.32 -9.75 -10.51
C SER A 54 0.46 -9.65 -8.98
N ILE A 55 1.55 -9.07 -8.47
CA ILE A 55 1.84 -8.96 -7.04
C ILE A 55 1.39 -7.60 -6.51
N LEU A 56 0.59 -7.62 -5.44
CA LEU A 56 0.17 -6.44 -4.67
C LEU A 56 0.81 -6.44 -3.28
N ALA A 57 1.54 -5.38 -2.95
CA ALA A 57 2.18 -5.15 -1.65
C ALA A 57 1.71 -3.82 -1.03
N LEU A 58 0.99 -3.91 0.08
CA LEU A 58 0.39 -2.77 0.78
C LEU A 58 1.08 -2.49 2.11
N THR A 59 1.18 -1.21 2.45
CA THR A 59 1.64 -0.75 3.76
C THR A 59 0.94 0.54 4.18
N PHE A 60 1.15 0.97 5.42
CA PHE A 60 0.49 2.15 5.99
C PHE A 60 1.24 3.46 5.72
N THR A 61 2.56 3.42 5.54
CA THR A 61 3.38 4.64 5.44
C THR A 61 4.17 4.69 4.15
N ASN A 62 4.36 5.90 3.61
CA ASN A 62 5.20 6.12 2.43
C ASN A 62 6.65 5.69 2.67
N LYS A 63 7.15 5.88 3.90
CA LYS A 63 8.50 5.45 4.31
C LYS A 63 8.64 3.94 4.20
N ALA A 64 7.72 3.17 4.77
CA ALA A 64 7.75 1.71 4.67
C ALA A 64 7.59 1.23 3.23
N ALA A 65 6.76 1.90 2.41
CA ALA A 65 6.60 1.56 1.00
C ALA A 65 7.91 1.77 0.24
N LYS A 66 8.59 2.90 0.46
CA LYS A 66 9.88 3.20 -0.15
C LYS A 66 10.95 2.19 0.27
N GLU A 67 11.12 1.99 1.58
CA GLU A 67 12.13 1.06 2.11
C GLU A 67 11.93 -0.38 1.61
N MET A 68 10.68 -0.85 1.58
CA MET A 68 10.40 -2.20 1.09
C MET A 68 10.60 -2.28 -0.44
N LYS A 69 10.31 -1.21 -1.21
CA LYS A 69 10.56 -1.17 -2.66
C LYS A 69 12.06 -1.23 -2.96
N ASP A 70 12.86 -0.43 -2.24
CA ASP A 70 14.31 -0.40 -2.40
C ASP A 70 14.92 -1.78 -2.12
N ARG A 71 14.48 -2.46 -1.06
CA ARG A 71 14.88 -3.85 -0.76
C ARG A 71 14.48 -4.85 -1.84
N ILE A 72 13.30 -4.72 -2.45
CA ILE A 72 12.89 -5.62 -3.53
C ILE A 72 13.72 -5.36 -4.79
N ILE A 73 14.04 -4.09 -5.10
CA ILE A 73 14.93 -3.73 -6.20
C ILE A 73 16.30 -4.39 -6.04
N GLU A 74 16.85 -4.43 -4.83
CA GLU A 74 18.11 -5.14 -4.55
C GLU A 74 18.03 -6.64 -4.86
N LEU A 75 16.86 -7.27 -4.65
CA LEU A 75 16.67 -8.71 -4.83
C LEU A 75 16.34 -9.12 -6.28
N VAL A 76 15.50 -8.36 -6.98
CA VAL A 76 14.98 -8.73 -8.32
C VAL A 76 15.26 -7.70 -9.42
N GLY A 77 15.97 -6.62 -9.10
CA GLY A 77 16.36 -5.58 -10.05
C GLY A 77 15.16 -4.82 -10.61
N LYS A 78 15.23 -4.47 -11.91
CA LYS A 78 14.23 -3.62 -12.59
C LYS A 78 12.81 -4.20 -12.59
N LYS A 79 12.66 -5.53 -12.45
CA LYS A 79 11.35 -6.21 -12.33
C LYS A 79 10.51 -5.68 -11.16
N ALA A 80 11.16 -5.14 -10.13
CA ALA A 80 10.47 -4.55 -8.99
C ALA A 80 9.56 -3.36 -9.35
N ASN A 81 9.80 -2.69 -10.49
CA ASN A 81 9.00 -1.54 -10.91
C ASN A 81 7.60 -1.91 -11.43
N GLU A 82 7.40 -3.18 -11.81
CA GLU A 82 6.12 -3.67 -12.30
C GLU A 82 5.17 -4.07 -11.16
N ILE A 83 5.70 -4.25 -9.95
CA ILE A 83 4.94 -4.66 -8.76
C ILE A 83 4.01 -3.53 -8.34
N TRP A 84 2.75 -3.89 -8.03
CA TRP A 84 1.81 -2.96 -7.42
C TRP A 84 2.17 -2.79 -5.96
N MET A 85 2.94 -1.75 -5.67
CA MET A 85 3.45 -1.51 -4.33
C MET A 85 3.24 -0.07 -3.90
N GLY A 86 2.71 0.11 -2.69
CA GLY A 86 2.50 1.45 -2.15
C GLY A 86 1.73 1.43 -0.85
N THR A 87 1.30 2.62 -0.43
CA THR A 87 0.33 2.72 0.65
C THR A 87 -1.07 2.35 0.15
N PHE A 88 -1.98 2.06 1.08
CA PHE A 88 -3.41 1.91 0.77
C PHE A 88 -3.92 3.09 -0.07
N HIS A 89 -3.66 4.32 0.37
CA HIS A 89 -4.07 5.54 -0.34
C HIS A 89 -3.48 5.63 -1.75
N SER A 90 -2.17 5.40 -1.90
CA SER A 90 -1.51 5.49 -3.22
C SER A 90 -2.03 4.46 -4.21
N ILE A 91 -2.26 3.23 -3.75
CA ILE A 91 -2.78 2.15 -4.61
C ILE A 91 -4.24 2.40 -4.97
N PHE A 92 -5.08 2.77 -4.01
CA PHE A 92 -6.50 3.01 -4.29
C PHE A 92 -6.69 4.25 -5.16
N ALA A 93 -5.92 5.31 -4.95
CA ALA A 93 -5.90 6.45 -5.86
C ALA A 93 -5.49 6.03 -7.28
N ARG A 94 -4.48 5.17 -7.44
CA ARG A 94 -4.08 4.64 -8.76
C ARG A 94 -5.21 3.85 -9.42
N ILE A 95 -5.88 2.97 -8.68
CA ILE A 95 -7.04 2.21 -9.18
C ILE A 95 -8.15 3.16 -9.63
N LEU A 96 -8.52 4.13 -8.78
CA LEU A 96 -9.54 5.11 -9.12
C LEU A 96 -9.16 5.92 -10.36
N ARG A 97 -7.90 6.34 -10.52
CA ARG A 97 -7.47 7.05 -11.74
C ARG A 97 -7.60 6.20 -13.02
N ILE A 98 -7.42 4.90 -12.92
CA ILE A 98 -7.59 3.97 -14.06
C ILE A 98 -9.09 3.74 -14.35
N GLU A 99 -9.89 3.63 -13.31
CA GLU A 99 -11.28 3.14 -13.39
C GLU A 99 -12.34 4.25 -13.25
N ALA A 100 -11.95 5.51 -13.06
CA ALA A 100 -12.85 6.64 -12.75
C ALA A 100 -14.01 6.78 -13.74
N SER A 101 -13.76 6.59 -15.03
CA SER A 101 -14.79 6.72 -16.07
C SER A 101 -15.94 5.75 -15.90
N LYS A 102 -15.72 4.59 -15.26
CA LYS A 102 -16.77 3.59 -15.00
C LYS A 102 -17.81 4.05 -13.97
N ILE A 103 -17.47 5.05 -13.16
CA ILE A 103 -18.35 5.64 -12.15
C ILE A 103 -18.72 7.09 -12.46
N GLY A 104 -18.46 7.56 -13.69
CA GLY A 104 -18.80 8.91 -14.13
C GLY A 104 -17.88 10.01 -13.61
N TYR A 105 -16.65 9.66 -13.18
CA TYR A 105 -15.64 10.62 -12.76
C TYR A 105 -14.52 10.74 -13.79
N GLU A 106 -13.90 11.91 -13.86
CA GLU A 106 -12.66 12.11 -14.61
C GLU A 106 -11.46 11.53 -13.84
N SER A 107 -10.46 11.04 -14.57
CA SER A 107 -9.25 10.43 -13.96
C SER A 107 -8.33 11.45 -13.27
N ASN A 108 -8.53 12.75 -13.50
CA ASN A 108 -7.76 13.85 -12.93
C ASN A 108 -8.42 14.49 -11.70
N PHE A 109 -9.26 13.75 -10.96
CA PHE A 109 -9.89 14.25 -9.75
C PHE A 109 -8.88 14.75 -8.71
N SER A 110 -9.27 15.80 -7.99
CA SER A 110 -8.51 16.33 -6.85
C SER A 110 -8.78 15.48 -5.61
N ILE A 111 -7.73 15.21 -4.83
CA ILE A 111 -7.84 14.60 -3.51
C ILE A 111 -7.79 15.74 -2.51
N TYR A 112 -8.89 15.97 -1.80
CA TYR A 112 -8.97 17.01 -0.78
C TYR A 112 -8.15 16.61 0.43
N ASP A 113 -7.34 17.54 0.91
CA ASP A 113 -6.72 17.39 2.21
C ASP A 113 -7.70 17.79 3.33
N ARG A 114 -7.18 17.89 4.55
CA ARG A 114 -7.99 18.25 5.72
C ARG A 114 -8.52 19.68 5.63
N GLU A 115 -7.72 20.62 5.17
CA GLU A 115 -8.07 22.05 5.08
C GLU A 115 -9.11 22.27 3.99
N ASP A 116 -8.93 21.62 2.84
CA ASP A 116 -9.92 21.61 1.75
C ASP A 116 -11.27 21.06 2.24
N SER A 117 -11.24 19.93 2.97
CA SER A 117 -12.43 19.28 3.49
C SER A 117 -13.18 20.17 4.49
N VAL A 118 -12.46 20.83 5.41
CA VAL A 118 -13.05 21.75 6.39
C VAL A 118 -13.66 22.97 5.69
N SER A 119 -12.96 23.52 4.70
CA SER A 119 -13.43 24.67 3.91
C SER A 119 -14.69 24.34 3.12
N LEU A 120 -14.78 23.13 2.56
CA LEU A 120 -15.98 22.64 1.88
C LEU A 120 -17.16 22.52 2.84
N VAL A 121 -16.95 21.89 4.01
CA VAL A 121 -18.00 21.73 5.03
C VAL A 121 -18.54 23.10 5.49
N ASN A 122 -17.65 24.05 5.77
CA ASN A 122 -18.04 25.42 6.14
C ASN A 122 -18.88 26.10 5.05
N SER A 123 -18.48 25.94 3.79
CA SER A 123 -19.23 26.49 2.65
C SER A 123 -20.64 25.88 2.54
N CYS A 124 -20.78 24.58 2.81
CA CYS A 124 -22.08 23.91 2.86
C CYS A 124 -22.95 24.36 4.05
N LEU A 125 -22.36 24.57 5.23
CA LEU A 125 -23.11 25.05 6.39
C LEU A 125 -23.66 26.46 6.16
N GLN A 126 -22.85 27.33 5.55
CA GLN A 126 -23.28 28.68 5.18
C GLN A 126 -24.40 28.66 4.13
N SER A 127 -24.29 27.83 3.09
CA SER A 127 -25.32 27.74 2.04
C SER A 127 -26.66 27.20 2.56
N LEU A 128 -26.64 26.40 3.62
CA LEU A 128 -27.82 25.85 4.29
C LEU A 128 -28.35 26.74 5.43
N ASN A 129 -27.76 27.92 5.68
CA ASN A 129 -28.08 28.83 6.80
C ASN A 129 -28.00 28.14 8.18
N ILE A 130 -27.09 27.18 8.35
CA ILE A 130 -26.86 26.52 9.65
C ILE A 130 -25.85 27.37 10.43
N SER A 131 -26.23 27.84 11.63
CA SER A 131 -25.34 28.65 12.47
C SER A 131 -24.15 27.83 12.99
N ILE A 132 -22.95 28.34 12.74
CA ILE A 132 -21.65 27.75 13.11
C ILE A 132 -21.43 27.78 14.64
N ASP A 133 -22.22 28.57 15.38
CA ASP A 133 -22.09 28.71 16.84
C ASP A 133 -22.42 27.43 17.63
N SER A 134 -23.03 26.42 16.97
CA SER A 134 -23.42 25.15 17.59
C SER A 134 -22.66 23.92 17.07
N LEU A 135 -21.85 24.08 16.01
CA LEU A 135 -21.21 22.96 15.31
C LEU A 135 -19.80 23.35 14.88
N ASN A 136 -18.80 22.76 15.53
CA ASN A 136 -17.43 22.90 15.09
C ASN A 136 -17.20 22.00 13.87
N ALA A 137 -16.85 22.55 12.70
CA ALA A 137 -16.61 21.76 11.49
C ALA A 137 -15.55 20.67 11.69
N SER A 138 -14.61 20.85 12.63
CA SER A 138 -13.63 19.83 13.01
C SER A 138 -14.21 18.65 13.82
N SER A 139 -15.43 18.78 14.34
CA SER A 139 -16.15 17.74 15.10
C SER A 139 -17.11 16.89 14.25
N ILE A 140 -17.28 17.23 12.96
CA ILE A 140 -18.12 16.50 12.00
C ILE A 140 -17.28 15.56 11.11
N GLN A 141 -15.95 15.63 11.22
CA GLN A 141 -15.02 14.87 10.39
C GLN A 141 -14.71 13.49 11.02
N HIS A 142 -14.86 12.41 10.24
CA HIS A 142 -14.34 11.07 10.58
C HIS A 142 -12.86 10.95 10.18
#